data_AF-A0A2V7V673-F1
#
_entry.id   AF-A0A2V7V673-F1
#
_cell.length_a   1.000
_cell.length_b   1.000
_cell.length_c   1.000
_cell.angle_alpha   90.00
_cell.angle_beta   90.00
_cell.angle_gamma   90.00
#
_symmetry.space_group_name_H-M   'P 1'
#
loop_
_entity.id
_entity.type
_entity.pdbx_description
1 polymer ?
#
loop_
_entity_poly.entity_id
_entity_poly.type
_entity_poly.pdbx_seq_one_letter_code
_entity_poly.pdbx_strand_id
1 'polypeptide(L)' 'MASNSQDEQRLALFIDFENIAIGVRDAHYRKFDVNLVLERLLDKGKLLVKKAYADWSRYADYKRSFHE' A
#
# COMPACT_ATOMS: atom_id res chain seq x y z
N MET A 1 14.44 -26.92 -22.60
CA MET A 1 13.31 -26.01 -22.32
C MET A 1 13.92 -24.75 -21.73
N ALA A 2 13.81 -23.60 -22.41
CA ALA A 2 14.39 -22.36 -21.93
C ALA A 2 13.77 -22.03 -20.57
N SER A 3 14.59 -21.90 -19.53
CA SER A 3 14.20 -21.26 -18.29
C SER A 3 13.88 -19.82 -18.63
N ASN A 4 12.61 -19.53 -18.87
CA ASN A 4 12.17 -18.15 -18.96
C ASN A 4 12.28 -17.61 -17.54
N SER A 5 13.45 -17.06 -17.21
CA SER A 5 13.64 -16.19 -16.07
C SER A 5 12.68 -15.04 -16.28
N GLN A 6 11.42 -15.20 -15.86
CA GLN A 6 10.50 -14.09 -15.78
C GLN A 6 11.20 -13.11 -14.85
N ASP A 7 11.73 -12.03 -15.40
CA ASP A 7 12.28 -10.94 -14.60
C ASP A 7 11.22 -10.62 -13.54
N GLU A 8 11.54 -10.93 -12.29
CA GLU A 8 10.66 -10.67 -11.15
C GLU A 8 10.27 -9.19 -11.24
N GLN A 9 9.00 -8.90 -11.53
CA GLN A 9 8.57 -7.53 -11.76
C GLN A 9 8.88 -6.70 -10.51
N ARG A 10 9.55 -5.57 -10.69
CA ARG A 10 9.96 -4.69 -9.59
C ARG A 10 8.95 -3.57 -9.47
N LEU A 11 8.40 -3.40 -8.27
CA LEU A 11 7.35 -2.43 -7.99
C LEU A 11 7.84 -1.37 -7.01
N ALA A 12 7.37 -0.14 -7.18
CA ALA A 12 7.53 0.94 -6.22
C ALA A 12 6.15 1.52 -5.92
N LEU A 13 5.80 1.55 -4.63
CA LEU A 13 4.50 2.00 -4.14
C LEU A 13 4.64 3.34 -3.45
N PHE A 14 3.89 4.33 -3.94
CA PHE A 14 3.75 5.65 -3.35
C PHE A 14 2.27 5.93 -3.14
N ILE A 15 1.90 6.18 -1.89
CA ILE A 15 0.50 6.37 -1.48
C ILE A 15 0.33 7.80 -0.98
N ASP A 16 -0.64 8.50 -1.54
CA ASP A 16 -1.25 9.65 -0.87
C ASP A 16 -2.33 9.11 0.07
N PHE A 17 -2.01 9.09 1.37
CA PHE A 17 -2.87 8.45 2.34
C PHE A 17 -4.06 9.34 2.74
N GLU A 18 -3.92 10.67 2.68
CA GLU A 18 -5.01 11.58 3.05
C GLU A 18 -6.19 11.46 2.09
N ASN A 19 -5.90 11.34 0.79
CA ASN A 19 -6.94 11.12 -0.22
C ASN A 19 -7.69 9.80 -0.02
N ILE A 20 -6.99 8.72 0.35
CA ILE A 20 -7.63 7.44 0.69
C ILE A 20 -8.49 7.58 1.96
N ALA A 21 -7.96 8.23 3.00
CA ALA A 21 -8.66 8.40 4.27
C ALA A 21 -9.95 9.22 4.12
N ILE A 22 -9.90 10.31 3.34
CA ILE A 22 -11.08 11.12 3.00
C ILE A 22 -12.08 10.27 2.22
N GLY A 23 -11.63 9.54 1.19
CA GLY A 23 -12.51 8.70 0.37
C GLY A 23 -13.21 7.59 1.17
N VAL A 24 -12.50 6.91 2.06
CA VAL A 24 -13.07 5.86 2.92
C VAL A 24 -14.11 6.44 3.87
N ARG A 25 -13.83 7.61 4.47
CA ARG A 25 -14.78 8.30 5.34
C ARG A 25 -16.05 8.70 4.58
N ASP A 26 -15.89 9.37 3.44
CA ASP A 26 -17.02 9.93 2.69
C ASP A 26 -17.89 8.83 2.07
N ALA A 27 -17.29 7.71 1.66
CA ALA A 27 -18.00 6.53 1.16
C ALA A 27 -18.56 5.60 2.26
N HIS A 28 -18.38 5.96 3.54
CA HIS A 28 -18.83 5.16 4.70
C HIS A 28 -18.29 3.72 4.68
N TYR A 29 -17.08 3.52 4.16
CA TYR A 29 -16.44 2.21 4.16
C TYR A 29 -15.82 1.90 5.52
N ARG A 30 -15.59 0.60 5.74
CA ARG A 30 -14.78 0.13 6.85
C ARG A 30 -13.36 0.71 6.76
N LYS A 31 -12.65 0.73 7.89
CA LYS A 31 -11.27 1.21 8.01
C LYS A 31 -10.41 0.66 6.85
N PHE A 32 -9.66 1.55 6.20
CA PHE A 32 -8.72 1.15 5.16
C PHE A 32 -7.69 0.19 5.74
N ASP A 33 -7.52 -0.95 5.07
CA ASP A 33 -6.52 -1.96 5.41
C ASP A 33 -5.50 -2.04 4.27
N VAL A 34 -4.30 -1.51 4.53
CA VAL A 34 -3.22 -1.46 3.54
C VAL A 34 -2.65 -2.85 3.25
N ASN A 35 -2.78 -3.81 4.18
CA ASN A 35 -2.22 -5.15 4.01
C ASN A 35 -2.86 -5.88 2.83
N LEU A 36 -4.17 -5.71 2.64
CA LEU A 36 -4.89 -6.27 1.48
C LEU A 36 -4.34 -5.77 0.13
N VAL A 37 -3.87 -4.52 0.09
CA VAL A 37 -3.24 -3.95 -1.11
C VAL A 37 -1.83 -4.52 -1.28
N LEU A 38 -1.06 -4.59 -0.20
CA LEU A 38 0.31 -5.11 -0.22
C LEU A 38 0.37 -6.57 -0.65
N GLU A 39 -0.47 -7.42 -0.08
CA GLU A 39 -0.62 -8.84 -0.47
C GLU A 39 -0.87 -8.95 -1.97
N ARG A 40 -1.82 -8.17 -2.50
CA ARG A 40 -2.18 -8.20 -3.92
C ARG A 40 -1.05 -7.73 -4.84
N LEU A 41 -0.20 -6.82 -4.36
CA LEU A 41 0.97 -6.31 -5.08
C LEU A 41 2.13 -7.31 -5.04
N LEU A 42 2.32 -8.03 -3.93
CA LEU A 42 3.34 -9.07 -3.81
C LEU A 42 3.12 -10.22 -4.80
N ASP A 43 1.86 -10.58 -5.10
CA ASP A 43 1.52 -11.53 -6.16
C ASP A 43 1.92 -11.06 -7.57
N LYS A 44 2.12 -9.74 -7.76
CA LYS A 44 2.46 -9.13 -9.05
C LYS A 44 3.95 -8.91 -9.22
N GLY A 45 4.70 -8.81 -8.13
CA GLY A 45 6.12 -8.52 -8.19
C GLY A 45 6.70 -8.07 -6.86
N LYS A 46 8.02 -7.96 -6.83
CA LYS A 46 8.78 -7.54 -5.65
C LYS A 46 8.67 -6.03 -5.44
N LEU A 47 8.05 -5.64 -4.33
CA LEU A 47 8.05 -4.26 -3.85
C LEU A 47 9.45 -3.88 -3.36
N LEU A 48 10.09 -2.94 -4.05
CA LEU A 48 11.39 -2.38 -3.66
C LEU A 48 11.24 -1.12 -2.81
N VAL A 49 10.13 -0.40 -2.97
CA VAL A 49 9.85 0.83 -2.23
C VAL A 49 8.38 0.82 -1.80
N LYS A 50 8.12 1.14 -0.52
CA LYS A 50 6.80 1.49 0.00
C LYS A 50 6.89 2.82 0.73
N LYS A 51 6.18 3.86 0.25
CA LYS A 51 6.08 5.16 0.90
C LYS A 51 4.63 5.61 0.95
N ALA A 52 4.21 6.12 2.10
CA ALA A 52 2.92 6.75 2.27
C ALA A 52 3.11 8.17 2.81
N TYR A 53 2.43 9.13 2.20
CA TYR A 53 2.49 10.54 2.54
C TYR A 53 1.17 10.96 3.19
N ALA A 54 1.27 11.58 4.37
CA ALA A 54 0.16 12.20 5.09
C ALA A 54 0.68 13.10 6.21
N ASP A 55 -0.16 14.00 6.69
CA ASP A 55 -0.03 14.56 8.03
C ASP A 55 -0.34 13.51 9.09
N TRP A 56 0.67 12.74 9.48
CA TRP A 56 0.51 11.65 10.42
C TRP A 56 0.16 12.08 11.86
N SER A 57 0.18 13.38 12.18
CA SER A 57 -0.37 13.87 13.45
C SER A 57 -1.88 13.65 13.54
N ARG A 58 -2.57 13.67 12.39
CA ARG A 58 -4.02 13.50 12.26
C ARG A 58 -4.46 12.04 12.09
N TYR A 59 -3.53 11.15 11.76
CA TYR A 59 -3.79 9.74 11.45
C TYR A 59 -2.94 8.78 12.30
N ALA A 60 -2.74 9.12 13.57
CA ALA A 60 -1.95 8.31 14.50
C ALA A 60 -2.41 6.84 14.56
N ASP A 61 -3.72 6.59 14.46
CA ASP A 61 -4.32 5.24 14.46
C ASP A 61 -4.02 4.40 13.20
N TYR A 62 -3.47 5.03 12.15
CA TYR A 62 -3.06 4.35 10.92
C TYR A 62 -1.54 4.11 10.85
N LYS A 63 -0.72 4.86 11.60
CA LYS A 63 0.75 4.72 11.57
C LYS A 63 1.22 3.28 11.78
N ARG A 64 0.64 2.56 12.75
CA ARG A 64 1.11 1.22 13.14
C ARG A 64 1.03 0.23 11.96
N SER A 65 -0.06 0.27 11.20
CA SER A 65 -0.29 -0.59 10.03
C SER A 65 0.65 -0.32 8.84
N PHE A 66 1.31 0.84 8.81
CA PHE A 66 2.28 1.19 7.75
C PHE A 66 3.74 0.91 8.14
N HIS A 67 4.03 0.82 9.44
CA HIS A 67 5.38 0.60 9.98
C HIS A 67 5.76 -0.87 10.17
N GLU A 68 4.77 -1.75 10.28
CA GLU A 68 4.97 -3.21 10.21
C GLU A 68 5.33 -3.65 8.76
#